data_AF-A0A1S2H8L1-F1
#
_entry.id   AF-A0A1S2H8L1-F1
#
_cell.length_a   1.000
_cell.length_b   1.000
_cell.length_c   1.000
_cell.angle_alpha   90.00
_cell.angle_beta   90.00
_cell.angle_gamma   90.00
#
_symmetry.space_group_name_H-M   'P 1'
#
loop_
_entity.id
_entity.type
_entity.pdbx_description
1 polymer ?
#
loop_
_entity_poly.entity_id
_entity_poly.type
_entity_poly.pdbx_seq_one_letter_code
_entity_poly.pdbx_strand_id
1 'polypeptide(L)'
;MRVAGAFVWSYVALVALTLVALLVLSVAGPPDASANAWGHAVVVAVFAVVLPLRLRGARAGKRSAVRALGLIAAALFVVNVVEALIPSFVPGWMRLEMLVIAVLMVGIVLDVTRWAVRRR
;
A
#
# COMPACT_ATOMS: atom_id res chain seq x y z
N MET A 1 -1.99 -17.26 -0.37
CA MET A 1 -2.31 -16.31 0.73
C MET A 1 -1.33 -16.28 1.90
N ARG A 2 -0.40 -17.22 2.07
CA ARG A 2 0.70 -17.04 3.05
C ARG A 2 1.59 -15.87 2.65
N VAL A 3 1.98 -15.81 1.37
CA VAL A 3 2.83 -14.75 0.79
C VAL A 3 2.14 -13.38 0.80
N ALA A 4 0.87 -13.29 0.37
CA ALA A 4 0.10 -12.04 0.49
C ALA A 4 0.02 -11.52 1.94
N GLY A 5 0.08 -12.41 2.94
CA GLY A 5 0.13 -12.01 4.33
C GLY A 5 1.40 -11.25 4.70
N ALA A 6 2.56 -11.73 4.28
CA ALA A 6 3.83 -11.04 4.50
C ALA A 6 3.80 -9.66 3.84
N PHE A 7 3.38 -9.57 2.57
CA PHE A 7 3.28 -8.30 1.85
C PHE A 7 2.33 -7.29 2.49
N VAL A 8 1.16 -7.73 2.98
CA VAL A 8 0.23 -6.86 3.68
C VAL A 8 0.83 -6.33 4.99
N TRP A 9 1.52 -7.16 5.77
CA TRP A 9 2.16 -6.70 7.01
C TRP A 9 3.38 -5.80 6.75
N SER A 10 4.18 -6.10 5.73
CA SER A 10 5.26 -5.21 5.28
C SER A 10 4.73 -3.86 4.85
N TYR A 11 3.61 -3.85 4.11
CA TYR A 11 2.93 -2.60 3.77
C TYR A 11 2.50 -1.84 5.03
N VAL A 12 1.79 -2.47 5.98
CA VAL A 12 1.40 -1.81 7.24
C VAL A 12 2.59 -1.21 7.99
N ALA A 13 3.71 -1.95 8.06
CA ALA A 13 4.92 -1.47 8.72
C ALA A 13 5.52 -0.24 8.01
N LEU A 14 5.57 -0.26 6.67
CA LEU A 14 6.04 0.88 5.88
C LEU A 14 5.15 2.10 6.12
N VAL A 15 3.83 1.94 6.10
CA VAL A 15 2.90 3.05 6.33
C VAL A 15 3.06 3.66 7.72
N ALA A 16 3.24 2.82 8.75
CA ALA A 16 3.53 3.30 10.09
C ALA A 16 4.85 4.09 10.13
N LEU A 17 5.88 3.63 9.42
CA LEU A 17 7.15 4.33 9.29
C LEU A 17 6.99 5.68 8.59
N THR A 18 6.25 5.74 7.48
CA THR A 18 5.93 6.98 6.75
C THR A 18 5.25 8.00 7.66
N LEU A 19 4.27 7.57 8.47
CA LEU A 19 3.57 8.44 9.41
C LEU A 19 4.50 8.99 10.50
N VAL A 20 5.38 8.14 11.05
CA VAL A 20 6.39 8.57 12.03
C VAL A 20 7.37 9.56 11.39
N ALA A 21 7.87 9.26 10.19
CA ALA A 21 8.78 10.14 9.46
C ALA A 21 8.14 11.51 9.18
N LEU A 22 6.88 11.55 8.70
CA LEU A 22 6.15 12.80 8.49
C LEU A 22 5.92 13.57 9.78
N LEU A 23 5.61 12.88 10.89
CA LEU A 23 5.45 13.53 12.19
C LEU A 23 6.77 14.18 12.64
N VAL A 24 7.90 13.49 12.47
CA VAL A 24 9.23 14.06 12.79
C VAL A 24 9.55 15.24 11.88
N LEU A 25 9.34 15.11 10.56
CA LEU A 25 9.57 16.18 9.59
C LEU A 25 8.66 17.38 9.80
N SER A 26 7.45 17.20 10.32
CA SER A 26 6.55 18.31 10.64
C SER A 26 7.11 19.28 11.68
N VAL A 27 8.05 18.81 12.51
CA VAL A 27 8.72 19.61 13.55
C VAL A 27 10.15 19.99 13.13
N ALA A 28 10.89 19.05 12.54
CA ALA A 28 12.33 19.20 12.25
C ALA A 28 12.63 19.74 10.84
N GLY A 29 11.68 19.67 9.90
CA GLY A 29 11.87 20.07 8.49
C GLY A 29 10.54 20.34 7.76
N PRO A 30 9.83 21.44 8.08
CA PRO A 30 8.49 21.72 7.56
C PRO A 30 8.33 21.71 6.02
N PRO A 31 9.33 22.09 5.20
CA PRO A 31 9.19 22.05 3.73
C PRO A 31 8.91 20.66 3.17
N ASP A 32 9.41 19.61 3.83
CA ASP A 32 9.24 18.21 3.39
C ASP A 32 7.93 17.58 3.86
N ALA A 33 7.22 18.21 4.80
CA ALA A 33 5.91 17.78 5.31
C ALA A 33 4.76 18.52 4.59
N SER A 34 4.81 18.55 3.26
CA SER A 34 3.84 19.28 2.44
C SER A 34 2.41 18.73 2.58
N ALA A 35 1.41 19.56 2.24
CA ALA A 35 0.00 19.15 2.28
C ALA A 35 -0.28 17.91 1.40
N ASN A 36 0.41 17.78 0.26
CA ASN A 36 0.31 16.61 -0.62
C ASN A 36 0.86 15.34 0.04
N ALA A 37 1.98 15.44 0.76
CA ALA A 37 2.57 14.32 1.50
C ALA A 37 1.62 13.83 2.60
N TRP A 38 0.99 14.76 3.34
CA TRP A 38 -0.05 14.40 4.31
C TRP A 38 -1.28 13.78 3.67
N GLY A 39 -1.75 14.32 2.54
CA GLY A 39 -2.88 13.77 1.78
C GLY A 39 -2.65 12.32 1.37
N HIS A 40 -1.48 12.03 0.78
CA HIS A 40 -1.10 10.66 0.44
C HIS A 40 -0.99 9.76 1.69
N ALA A 41 -0.36 10.24 2.76
CA ALA A 41 -0.18 9.46 3.98
C ALA A 41 -1.52 9.05 4.61
N VAL A 42 -2.53 9.93 4.59
CA VAL A 42 -3.89 9.60 5.05
C VAL A 42 -4.52 8.50 4.18
N VAL A 43 -4.44 8.62 2.86
CA VAL A 43 -4.97 7.60 1.93
C VAL A 43 -4.33 6.25 2.19
N VAL A 44 -3.00 6.22 2.25
CA VAL A 44 -2.24 4.99 2.46
C VAL A 44 -2.47 4.42 3.88
N ALA A 45 -2.65 5.26 4.89
CA ALA A 45 -3.04 4.83 6.24
C ALA A 45 -4.41 4.13 6.29
N VAL A 46 -5.41 4.66 5.57
CA VAL A 46 -6.72 3.99 5.45
C VAL A 46 -6.56 2.60 4.85
N PHE A 47 -5.79 2.47 3.77
CA PHE A 47 -5.57 1.18 3.13
C PHE A 47 -4.74 0.21 3.99
N ALA A 48 -3.85 0.71 4.86
CA ALA A 48 -3.13 -0.11 5.83
C ALA A 48 -4.09 -0.80 6.81
N VAL A 49 -5.28 -0.23 7.07
CA VAL A 49 -6.32 -0.88 7.87
C VAL A 49 -7.17 -1.83 7.01
N VAL A 50 -7.55 -1.40 5.80
CA VAL A 50 -8.48 -2.17 4.94
C VAL A 50 -7.86 -3.48 4.43
N LEU A 51 -6.59 -3.47 4.01
CA LEU A 51 -5.91 -4.65 3.45
C LEU A 51 -5.86 -5.84 4.43
N PRO A 52 -5.45 -5.68 5.70
CA PRO A 52 -5.50 -6.75 6.70
C PRO A 52 -6.90 -7.31 6.93
N LEU A 53 -7.93 -6.45 6.95
CA LEU A 53 -9.32 -6.89 7.12
C LEU A 53 -9.78 -7.78 5.96
N ARG A 54 -9.47 -7.38 4.72
CA ARG A 54 -9.77 -8.17 3.52
C ARG A 54 -8.96 -9.46 3.47
N LEU A 55 -7.69 -9.42 3.89
CA LEU A 55 -6.85 -10.60 4.01
C LEU A 55 -7.41 -11.62 5.01
N ARG A 56 -7.91 -11.18 6.17
CA ARG A 56 -8.57 -12.08 7.15
C ARG A 56 -9.78 -12.78 6.52
N GLY A 57 -10.64 -12.04 5.84
CA GLY A 57 -11.80 -12.61 5.14
C GLY A 57 -11.40 -13.58 4.02
N ALA A 58 -10.30 -13.29 3.32
CA ALA A 58 -9.80 -14.13 2.24
C ALA A 58 -9.14 -15.42 2.74
N ARG A 59 -8.44 -15.37 3.89
CA ARG A 59 -7.94 -16.55 4.61
C ARG A 59 -9.07 -17.45 5.10
N ALA A 60 -10.22 -16.87 5.47
CA ALA A 60 -11.45 -17.62 5.77
C ALA A 60 -12.13 -18.23 4.52
N GLY A 61 -11.50 -18.17 3.34
CA GLY A 61 -11.96 -18.83 2.12
C GLY A 61 -12.99 -18.06 1.30
N LYS A 62 -13.38 -16.84 1.72
CA LYS A 62 -14.38 -16.02 1.02
C LYS A 62 -13.83 -15.53 -0.33
N ARG A 63 -14.41 -16.01 -1.44
CA ARG A 63 -13.99 -15.63 -2.80
C ARG A 63 -14.12 -14.13 -3.07
N SER A 64 -15.16 -13.48 -2.52
CA SER A 64 -15.35 -12.03 -2.63
C SER A 64 -14.24 -11.23 -1.94
N ALA A 65 -13.76 -11.71 -0.79
CA ALA A 65 -12.65 -11.07 -0.08
C ALA A 65 -11.32 -11.20 -0.82
N VAL A 66 -11.07 -12.34 -1.49
CA VAL A 66 -9.89 -12.54 -2.34
C VAL A 66 -9.91 -11.56 -3.53
N ARG A 67 -11.06 -11.42 -4.20
CA ARG A 67 -11.23 -10.46 -5.31
C ARG A 67 -11.05 -9.02 -4.85
N ALA A 68 -11.67 -8.64 -3.73
CA ALA A 68 -11.53 -7.31 -3.17
C ALA A 68 -10.06 -7.01 -2.80
N LEU A 69 -9.35 -7.96 -2.20
CA LEU A 69 -7.93 -7.81 -1.88
C LEU A 69 -7.08 -7.54 -3.14
N GLY A 70 -7.32 -8.30 -4.21
CA GLY A 70 -6.62 -8.10 -5.49
C GLY A 70 -6.93 -6.77 -6.14
N LEU A 71 -8.20 -6.35 -6.15
CA LEU A 71 -8.63 -5.06 -6.70
C LEU A 71 -8.03 -3.88 -5.93
N ILE A 72 -8.04 -3.94 -4.59
CA ILE A 72 -7.43 -2.90 -3.75
C ILE A 72 -5.93 -2.82 -4.01
N ALA A 73 -5.24 -3.97 -4.07
CA ALA A 73 -3.81 -3.99 -4.36
C ALA A 73 -3.50 -3.42 -5.76
N ALA A 74 -4.30 -3.78 -6.77
CA ALA A 74 -4.15 -3.23 -8.12
C ALA A 74 -4.38 -1.70 -8.17
N ALA A 75 -5.41 -1.21 -7.48
CA ALA A 75 -5.67 0.23 -7.39
C ALA A 75 -4.52 0.97 -6.69
N LEU A 76 -4.05 0.45 -5.55
CA LEU A 76 -2.89 1.00 -4.84
C LEU A 76 -1.63 1.00 -5.68
N PHE A 77 -1.39 -0.06 -6.46
CA PHE A 77 -0.27 -0.10 -7.39
C PHE A 77 -0.35 1.05 -8.40
N VAL A 78 -1.49 1.21 -9.07
CA VAL A 78 -1.68 2.26 -10.08
C VAL A 78 -1.51 3.64 -9.47
N VAL A 79 -2.17 3.92 -8.34
CA VAL A 79 -2.07 5.22 -7.66
C VAL A 79 -0.61 5.53 -7.28
N ASN A 80 0.09 4.58 -6.65
CA ASN A 80 1.50 4.79 -6.27
C ASN A 80 2.41 5.04 -7.47
N VAL A 81 2.23 4.31 -8.58
CA VAL A 81 3.04 4.53 -9.77
C VAL A 81 2.73 5.88 -10.40
N VAL A 82 1.45 6.23 -10.55
CA VAL A 82 1.03 7.50 -11.16
C VAL A 82 1.55 8.67 -10.33
N GLU A 83 1.32 8.69 -9.03
CA GLU A 83 1.78 9.75 -8.15
C GLU A 83 3.31 9.83 -8.07
N ALA A 84 4.03 8.70 -8.14
CA ALA A 84 5.48 8.68 -8.19
C ALA A 84 6.05 9.27 -9.49
N LEU A 85 5.31 9.20 -10.59
CA LEU A 85 5.71 9.78 -11.88
C LEU A 85 5.47 11.29 -11.98
N ILE A 86 4.65 11.87 -11.10
CA ILE A 86 4.39 13.32 -11.10
C ILE A 86 5.59 14.03 -10.44
N PRO A 87 6.39 14.83 -11.19
CA PRO A 87 7.50 15.58 -10.64
C PRO A 87 6.99 16.54 -9.54
N SER A 88 7.76 16.73 -8.46
CA SER A 88 7.43 17.62 -7.33
C SER A 88 6.12 17.37 -6.56
N PHE A 89 5.36 16.30 -6.85
CA PHE A 89 4.12 16.01 -6.12
C PHE A 89 4.34 15.64 -4.65
N VAL A 90 5.31 14.76 -4.39
CA VAL A 90 5.75 14.32 -3.06
C VAL A 90 7.28 14.43 -2.94
N PRO A 91 7.83 14.51 -1.71
CA PRO A 91 9.27 14.48 -1.49
C PRO A 91 9.94 13.26 -2.11
N GLY A 92 11.22 13.39 -2.48
CA GLY A 92 11.97 12.32 -3.15
C GLY A 92 12.06 11.02 -2.35
N TRP A 93 12.17 11.11 -1.01
CA TRP A 93 12.18 9.94 -0.13
C TRP A 93 10.85 9.18 -0.17
N MET A 94 9.73 9.90 -0.18
CA MET A 94 8.39 9.35 -0.20
C MET A 94 8.09 8.69 -1.55
N ARG A 95 8.59 9.28 -2.64
CA ARG A 95 8.54 8.65 -3.97
C ARG A 95 9.23 7.28 -3.99
N LEU A 96 10.35 7.11 -3.28
CA LEU A 96 11.02 5.81 -3.15
C LEU A 96 10.14 4.80 -2.40
N GLU A 97 9.49 5.22 -1.30
CA GLU A 97 8.55 4.38 -0.57
C GLU A 97 7.38 3.93 -1.45
N MET A 98 6.84 4.82 -2.27
CA MET A 98 5.74 4.50 -3.19
C MET A 98 6.12 3.43 -4.21
N LEU A 99 7.35 3.47 -4.73
CA LEU A 99 7.88 2.42 -5.61
C LEU A 99 8.00 1.08 -4.87
N VAL A 100 8.48 1.09 -3.63
CA VAL A 100 8.55 -0.13 -2.80
C VAL A 100 7.14 -0.68 -2.56
N ILE A 101 6.18 0.17 -2.18
CA ILE A 101 4.79 -0.22 -1.98
C ILE A 101 4.19 -0.79 -3.26
N ALA A 102 4.45 -0.16 -4.41
CA ALA A 102 3.97 -0.65 -5.70
C ALA A 102 4.47 -2.08 -5.97
N VAL A 103 5.73 -2.39 -5.70
CA VAL A 103 6.29 -3.75 -5.81
C VAL A 103 5.58 -4.74 -4.87
N LEU A 104 5.32 -4.34 -3.62
CA LEU A 104 4.57 -5.18 -2.67
C LEU A 104 3.15 -5.48 -3.18
N MET A 105 2.48 -4.48 -3.77
CA MET A 105 1.14 -4.64 -4.33
C MET A 105 1.11 -5.60 -5.51
N VAL A 106 2.11 -5.54 -6.40
CA VAL A 106 2.29 -6.53 -7.48
C VAL A 106 2.40 -7.94 -6.89
N GLY A 107 3.15 -8.12 -5.81
CA GLY A 107 3.25 -9.40 -5.09
C GLY A 107 1.90 -9.93 -4.62
N ILE A 108 1.03 -9.07 -4.09
CA ILE A 108 -0.33 -9.43 -3.67
C ILE A 108 -1.20 -9.82 -4.88
N VAL A 109 -1.18 -9.02 -5.95
CA VAL A 109 -1.93 -9.29 -7.19
C VAL A 109 -1.53 -10.64 -7.77
N LEU A 110 -0.24 -10.94 -7.84
CA LEU A 110 0.25 -12.22 -8.35
C LEU A 110 -0.21 -13.40 -7.50
N ASP A 111 -0.19 -13.31 -6.16
CA ASP A 111 -0.69 -14.38 -5.28
C ASP A 111 -2.21 -14.58 -5.47
N VAL A 112 -2.98 -13.50 -5.66
CA VAL A 112 -4.41 -13.56 -5.95
C VAL A 112 -4.69 -14.21 -7.31
N THR A 113 -3.96 -13.83 -8.36
CA THR A 113 -4.10 -14.41 -9.70
C THR A 113 -3.74 -15.89 -9.70
N ARG A 114 -2.64 -16.27 -9.04
CA ARG A 114 -2.24 -17.69 -8.87
C ARG A 114 -3.32 -18.50 -8.16
N TRP A 115 -3.93 -17.94 -7.13
CA TRP A 115 -5.05 -18.59 -6.43
C TRP A 115 -6.28 -18.75 -7.33
N ALA A 116 -6.59 -17.73 -8.15
CA ALA A 116 -7.74 -17.77 -9.04
C ALA A 116 -7.58 -18.80 -10.16
N VAL A 117 -6.36 -18.97 -10.69
CA VAL A 117 -6.04 -19.99 -11.70
C VAL A 117 -6.10 -21.40 -11.12
N ARG A 118 -5.55 -21.63 -9.92
CA ARG A 118 -5.53 -22.99 -9.28
C ARG A 118 -6.89 -23.49 -8.80
N ARG A 119 -7.89 -22.62 -8.68
CA ARG A 119 -9.26 -22.97 -8.25
C ARG A 119 -10.27 -23.05 -9.41
N ARG A 120 -9.83 -22.86 -10.65
CA ARG A 120 -10.56 -23.32 -11.83
C ARG A 120 -10.25 -24.78 -12.05
#